data_AF-A0AAW1KEP3-F1
#
_entry.id   AF-A0AAW1KEP3-F1
#
_cell.length_a   1.000
_cell.length_b   1.000
_cell.length_c   1.000
_cell.angle_alpha   90.00
_cell.angle_beta   90.00
_cell.angle_gamma   90.00
#
_symmetry.space_group_name_H-M   'P 1'
#
loop_
_entity.id
_entity.type
_entity.pdbx_description
1 polymer ?
#
loop_
_entity_poly.entity_id
_entity_poly.type
_entity_poly.pdbx_seq_one_letter_code
_entity_poly.pdbx_strand_id
1 'polypeptide(L)'
;MQEFSEKMQQYKMLKTTVETQNTTINSLTKENRELKKQIKKIEDDYKAKEQDMKQKFMEIYNEQKKVNNELEKYQAVPEFKGILDLYSELLDFRKKVDNVLKNDPVHQQRRKLDKKIEEYKQKNLELEMELRRNGGKITTKARTNELQQAEIELRKVKEQVQMKYIGNRTKINEMTSQMKNSTAKLVSTLTNVLAETQKHLEKFNVDLENISKSCNEFVEKPIYDAILNILLEQQNGLMKDMLDCNASGLSSVSIKDDEYLYESGTESPDEDDVESLRGDGKHYKIIMHNVNEEWTDGLSDLQKVQAIVRTFTTLSVNDVRVERMGKVNPAKKRPIKVLLPTFQHVQVILKMKTKLQNTCYSDVRICSFKNKQPSKSGPPKKGSKRN
;
A
#
# COMPACT_ATOMS: atom_id res chain seq x y z
N MET A 1 16.48 -49.36 -90.98
CA MET A 1 15.06 -49.01 -90.78
C MET A 1 14.63 -49.13 -89.32
N GLN A 2 14.91 -50.25 -88.63
CA GLN A 2 14.51 -50.46 -87.23
C GLN A 2 15.15 -49.45 -86.24
N GLU A 3 16.45 -49.22 -86.35
CA GLU A 3 17.18 -48.26 -85.48
C GLU A 3 16.68 -46.80 -85.64
N PHE A 4 16.27 -46.42 -86.85
CA PHE A 4 15.67 -45.10 -87.11
C PHE A 4 14.29 -44.96 -86.45
N SER A 5 13.48 -46.03 -86.49
CA SER A 5 12.17 -46.07 -85.83
C SER A 5 12.30 -45.94 -84.31
N GLU A 6 13.26 -46.66 -83.70
CA GLU A 6 13.53 -46.60 -82.26
C GLU A 6 14.02 -45.21 -81.83
N LYS A 7 14.96 -44.62 -82.57
CA LYS A 7 15.43 -43.23 -82.31
C LYS A 7 14.30 -42.21 -82.46
N MET A 8 13.40 -42.39 -83.44
CA MET A 8 12.25 -41.50 -83.62
C MET A 8 11.21 -41.64 -82.50
N GLN A 9 10.99 -42.86 -81.98
CA GLN A 9 10.14 -43.09 -80.81
C GLN A 9 10.76 -42.49 -79.54
N GLN A 10 12.07 -42.68 -79.32
CA GLN A 10 12.79 -42.06 -78.20
C GLN A 10 12.72 -40.53 -78.26
N TYR A 11 12.91 -39.93 -79.43
CA TYR A 11 12.76 -38.48 -79.61
C TYR A 11 11.34 -38.00 -79.30
N LYS A 12 10.30 -38.72 -79.73
CA LYS A 12 8.91 -38.37 -79.42
C LYS A 12 8.64 -38.44 -77.90
N MET A 13 9.12 -39.48 -77.22
CA MET A 13 9.00 -39.58 -75.76
C MET A 13 9.78 -38.50 -75.02
N LEU A 14 10.99 -38.16 -75.49
CA LEU A 14 11.79 -37.10 -74.90
C LEU A 14 11.10 -35.74 -75.07
N LYS A 15 10.55 -35.48 -76.26
CA LYS A 15 9.80 -34.25 -76.54
C LYS A 15 8.58 -34.10 -75.63
N THR A 16 7.76 -35.14 -75.48
CA THR A 16 6.59 -35.10 -74.58
C THR A 16 7.00 -34.95 -73.11
N THR A 17 8.12 -35.56 -72.71
CA THR A 17 8.65 -35.41 -71.35
C THR A 17 9.09 -33.96 -71.10
N VAL A 18 9.82 -33.34 -72.03
CA VAL A 18 10.25 -31.94 -71.93
C VAL A 18 9.06 -30.98 -71.92
N GLU A 19 8.04 -31.21 -72.75
CA GLU A 19 6.79 -30.43 -72.75
C GLU A 19 6.04 -30.54 -71.40
N THR A 20 5.98 -31.75 -70.83
CA THR A 20 5.37 -31.98 -69.51
C THR A 20 6.17 -31.33 -68.37
N GLN A 21 7.50 -31.39 -68.44
CA GLN A 21 8.37 -30.70 -67.47
C GLN A 21 8.20 -29.18 -67.57
N ASN A 22 8.14 -28.62 -68.78
CA ASN A 22 7.94 -27.18 -68.99
C ASN A 22 6.58 -26.69 -68.47
N THR A 23 5.51 -27.45 -68.66
CA THR A 23 4.20 -27.10 -68.10
C THR A 23 4.20 -27.14 -66.57
N THR A 24 4.89 -28.12 -65.98
CA THR A 24 5.07 -28.23 -64.52
C THR A 24 5.90 -27.07 -63.96
N ILE A 25 7.02 -26.72 -64.59
CA ILE A 25 7.86 -25.58 -64.20
C ILE A 25 7.07 -24.26 -64.26
N ASN A 26 6.26 -24.06 -65.29
CA ASN A 26 5.43 -22.85 -65.42
C ASN A 26 4.34 -22.79 -64.33
N SER A 27 3.71 -23.92 -64.00
CA SER A 27 2.77 -24.04 -62.88
C SER A 27 3.44 -23.69 -61.55
N LEU A 28 4.59 -24.30 -61.25
CA LEU A 28 5.35 -24.06 -60.02
C LEU A 28 5.86 -22.62 -59.93
N THR A 29 6.21 -22.00 -61.05
CA THR A 29 6.64 -20.59 -61.09
C THR A 29 5.48 -19.65 -60.75
N LYS A 30 4.27 -19.95 -61.24
CA LYS A 30 3.05 -19.20 -60.92
C LYS A 30 2.69 -19.34 -59.44
N GLU A 31 2.73 -20.56 -58.92
CA GLU A 31 2.48 -20.85 -57.50
C GLU A 31 3.48 -20.14 -56.59
N ASN A 32 4.78 -20.19 -56.91
CA ASN A 32 5.81 -19.47 -56.17
C ASN A 32 5.60 -17.94 -56.16
N ARG A 33 5.11 -17.35 -57.25
CA ARG A 33 4.78 -15.92 -57.28
C ARG A 33 3.62 -15.60 -56.35
N GLU A 34 2.62 -16.47 -56.30
CA GLU A 34 1.45 -16.29 -55.44
C GLU A 34 1.80 -16.47 -53.95
N LEU A 35 2.59 -17.49 -53.62
CA LEU A 35 3.13 -17.69 -52.27
C LEU A 35 3.96 -16.50 -51.80
N LYS A 36 4.81 -15.92 -52.66
CA LYS A 36 5.57 -14.70 -52.32
C LYS A 36 4.67 -13.51 -51.99
N LYS A 37 3.56 -13.33 -52.70
CA LYS A 37 2.58 -12.28 -52.39
C LYS A 37 1.89 -12.53 -51.05
N GLN A 38 1.52 -13.78 -50.77
CA GLN A 38 0.88 -14.16 -49.51
C GLN A 38 1.83 -13.94 -48.32
N ILE A 39 3.10 -14.34 -48.45
CA ILE A 39 4.13 -14.10 -47.43
C ILE A 39 4.27 -12.61 -47.16
N LYS A 40 4.40 -11.79 -48.20
CA LYS A 40 4.52 -10.33 -48.04
C LYS A 40 3.31 -9.72 -47.32
N LYS A 41 2.09 -10.16 -47.68
CA LYS A 41 0.87 -9.71 -47.00
C LYS A 41 0.88 -10.07 -45.51
N ILE A 42 1.31 -11.30 -45.16
CA ILE A 42 1.42 -11.75 -43.76
C ILE A 42 2.47 -10.93 -43.00
N GLU A 43 3.60 -10.61 -43.62
CA GLU A 43 4.65 -9.77 -43.02
C GLU A 43 4.14 -8.34 -42.74
N ASP A 44 3.40 -7.75 -43.68
CA ASP A 44 2.81 -6.42 -43.52
C ASP A 44 1.73 -6.42 -42.44
N ASP A 45 0.84 -7.43 -42.41
CA ASP A 45 -0.17 -7.62 -41.37
C ASP A 45 0.47 -7.82 -39.98
N TYR A 46 1.58 -8.55 -39.91
CA TYR A 46 2.32 -8.77 -38.66
C TYR A 46 2.93 -7.46 -38.14
N LYS A 47 3.58 -6.67 -39.01
CA LYS A 47 4.16 -5.37 -38.64
C LYS A 47 3.08 -4.40 -38.16
N ALA A 48 1.92 -4.35 -38.83
CA ALA A 48 0.80 -3.52 -38.42
C ALA A 48 0.28 -3.93 -37.02
N LYS A 49 0.12 -5.23 -36.76
CA LYS A 49 -0.27 -5.73 -35.43
C LYS A 49 0.77 -5.44 -34.35
N GLU A 50 2.05 -5.52 -34.67
CA GLU A 50 3.12 -5.18 -33.72
C GLU A 50 3.08 -3.69 -33.34
N GLN A 51 2.84 -2.80 -34.31
CA GLN A 51 2.67 -1.37 -34.05
C GLN A 51 1.43 -1.08 -33.21
N ASP A 52 0.28 -1.68 -33.54
CA ASP A 52 -0.96 -1.57 -32.77
C ASP A 52 -0.77 -2.04 -31.31
N MET A 53 -0.08 -3.17 -31.10
CA MET A 53 0.26 -3.63 -29.75
C MET A 53 1.16 -2.64 -29.01
N LYS A 54 2.21 -2.11 -29.64
CA LYS A 54 3.09 -1.11 -29.00
C LYS A 54 2.32 0.13 -28.59
N GLN A 55 1.39 0.59 -29.44
CA GLN A 55 0.55 1.74 -29.13
C GLN A 55 -0.40 1.45 -27.96
N LYS A 56 -1.08 0.31 -27.96
CA LYS A 56 -1.92 -0.14 -26.83
C LYS A 56 -1.14 -0.30 -25.53
N PHE A 57 0.09 -0.82 -25.59
CA PHE A 57 0.97 -0.90 -24.43
C PHE A 57 1.31 0.48 -23.87
N MET A 58 1.61 1.46 -24.74
CA MET A 58 1.88 2.83 -24.32
C MET A 58 0.64 3.52 -23.73
N GLU A 59 -0.54 3.28 -24.29
CA GLU A 59 -1.81 3.78 -23.75
C GLU A 59 -2.08 3.21 -22.35
N ILE A 60 -1.98 1.88 -22.18
CA ILE A 60 -2.14 1.21 -20.88
C ILE A 60 -1.11 1.73 -19.87
N TYR A 61 0.15 1.91 -20.27
CA TYR A 61 1.19 2.44 -19.38
C TYR A 61 0.88 3.86 -18.92
N ASN A 62 0.40 4.72 -19.82
CA ASN A 62 0.01 6.10 -19.50
C ASN A 62 -1.23 6.15 -18.59
N GLU A 63 -2.24 5.30 -18.86
CA GLU A 63 -3.40 5.16 -17.98
C GLU A 63 -3.02 4.65 -16.59
N GLN A 64 -2.16 3.64 -16.51
CA GLN A 64 -1.67 3.11 -15.24
C GLN A 64 -0.90 4.18 -14.45
N LYS A 65 -0.08 4.99 -15.13
CA LYS A 65 0.60 6.14 -14.51
C LYS A 65 -0.40 7.19 -14.00
N LYS A 66 -1.46 7.48 -14.77
CA LYS A 66 -2.53 8.41 -14.36
C LYS A 66 -3.27 7.88 -13.12
N VAL A 67 -3.66 6.60 -13.13
CA VAL A 67 -4.31 5.93 -12.00
C VAL A 67 -3.41 5.92 -10.77
N ASN A 68 -2.12 5.62 -10.92
CA ASN A 68 -1.18 5.65 -9.80
C ASN A 68 -1.02 7.06 -9.22
N ASN A 69 -0.93 8.08 -10.06
CA ASN A 69 -0.86 9.47 -9.60
C ASN A 69 -2.14 9.91 -8.88
N GLU A 70 -3.32 9.50 -9.36
CA GLU A 70 -4.59 9.74 -8.64
C GLU A 70 -4.65 8.96 -7.33
N LEU A 71 -4.21 7.69 -7.32
CA LEU A 71 -4.15 6.87 -6.12
C LEU A 71 -3.19 7.47 -5.08
N GLU A 72 -2.05 8.05 -5.49
CA GLU A 72 -1.14 8.76 -4.58
C GLU A 72 -1.81 10.00 -3.95
N LYS A 73 -2.62 10.74 -4.72
CA LYS A 73 -3.42 11.86 -4.17
C LYS A 73 -4.43 11.38 -3.14
N TYR A 74 -5.12 10.26 -3.40
CA TYR A 74 -6.06 9.70 -2.44
C TYR A 74 -5.37 9.05 -1.24
N GLN A 75 -4.20 8.41 -1.39
CA GLN A 75 -3.41 7.85 -0.28
C GLN A 75 -2.85 8.91 0.67
N ALA A 76 -2.70 10.16 0.21
CA ALA A 76 -2.35 11.30 1.07
C ALA A 76 -3.49 11.71 2.02
N VAL A 77 -4.74 11.28 1.74
CA VAL A 77 -5.90 11.50 2.58
C VAL A 77 -5.89 10.49 3.74
N PRO A 78 -5.79 10.93 5.01
CA PRO A 78 -5.69 10.04 6.18
C PRO A 78 -6.82 8.99 6.27
N GLU A 79 -8.02 9.36 5.84
CA GLU A 79 -9.20 8.50 5.81
C GLU A 79 -9.06 7.35 4.79
N PHE A 80 -8.43 7.59 3.64
CA PHE A 80 -8.23 6.57 2.60
C PHE A 80 -7.22 5.49 3.03
N LYS A 81 -6.20 5.89 3.79
CA LYS A 81 -5.27 4.95 4.42
C LYS A 81 -5.99 4.03 5.42
N GLY A 82 -6.92 4.57 6.20
CA GLY A 82 -7.78 3.77 7.08
C GLY A 82 -8.63 2.76 6.32
N ILE A 83 -9.17 3.13 5.15
CA ILE A 83 -9.95 2.23 4.28
C ILE A 83 -9.07 1.13 3.68
N LEU A 84 -7.85 1.45 3.23
CA LEU A 84 -6.91 0.46 2.70
C LEU A 84 -6.46 -0.54 3.77
N ASP A 85 -6.20 -0.08 4.99
CA ASP A 85 -5.86 -0.94 6.13
C ASP A 85 -7.03 -1.89 6.46
N LEU A 86 -8.27 -1.37 6.48
CA LEU A 86 -9.50 -2.17 6.63
C LEU A 86 -9.68 -3.22 5.53
N TYR A 87 -9.40 -2.86 4.27
CA TYR A 87 -9.48 -3.78 3.14
C TYR A 87 -8.44 -4.90 3.23
N SER A 88 -7.22 -4.55 3.65
CA SER A 88 -6.15 -5.50 3.97
C SER A 88 -6.58 -6.48 5.08
N GLU A 89 -7.16 -5.96 6.17
CA GLU A 89 -7.66 -6.79 7.28
C GLU A 89 -8.79 -7.73 6.83
N LEU A 90 -9.68 -7.27 5.96
CA LEU A 90 -10.75 -8.10 5.37
C LEU A 90 -10.21 -9.21 4.45
N LEU A 91 -9.17 -8.93 3.66
CA LEU A 91 -8.50 -9.94 2.83
C LEU A 91 -7.81 -11.01 3.70
N ASP A 92 -7.14 -10.60 4.76
CA ASP A 92 -6.51 -11.52 5.71
C ASP A 92 -7.54 -12.35 6.48
N PHE A 93 -8.67 -11.73 6.85
CA PHE A 93 -9.81 -12.45 7.44
C PHE A 93 -10.37 -13.49 6.46
N ARG A 94 -10.58 -13.12 5.20
CA ARG A 94 -11.03 -14.05 4.15
C ARG A 94 -10.07 -15.22 3.97
N LYS A 95 -8.76 -14.96 3.89
CA LYS A 95 -7.74 -16.02 3.81
C LYS A 95 -7.78 -16.95 5.02
N LYS A 96 -8.01 -16.42 6.23
CA LYS A 96 -8.18 -17.23 7.44
C LYS A 96 -9.44 -18.08 7.38
N VAL A 97 -10.57 -17.52 6.93
CA VAL A 97 -11.83 -18.27 6.72
C VAL A 97 -11.64 -19.37 5.68
N ASP A 98 -11.01 -19.08 4.55
CA ASP A 98 -10.73 -20.06 3.50
C ASP A 98 -9.78 -21.17 3.99
N ASN A 99 -8.78 -20.84 4.82
CA ASN A 99 -7.93 -21.84 5.45
C ASN A 99 -8.69 -22.70 6.47
N VAL A 100 -9.64 -22.12 7.22
CA VAL A 100 -10.51 -22.88 8.12
C VAL A 100 -11.43 -23.80 7.32
N LEU A 101 -11.97 -23.36 6.19
CA LEU A 101 -12.80 -24.17 5.28
C LEU A 101 -12.02 -25.28 4.59
N LYS A 102 -10.78 -25.01 4.14
CA LYS A 102 -9.90 -26.02 3.52
C LYS A 102 -9.41 -27.06 4.52
N ASN A 103 -9.17 -26.65 5.77
CA ASN A 103 -8.77 -27.54 6.85
C ASN A 103 -9.95 -28.01 7.70
N ASP A 104 -11.20 -27.79 7.23
CA ASP A 104 -12.39 -28.16 7.99
C ASP A 104 -12.42 -29.68 8.18
N PRO A 105 -12.35 -30.16 9.44
CA PRO A 105 -12.46 -31.58 9.74
C PRO A 105 -13.72 -32.22 9.14
N VAL A 106 -14.78 -31.44 8.91
CA VAL A 106 -16.04 -31.90 8.31
C VAL A 106 -15.85 -32.33 6.85
N HIS A 107 -15.08 -31.58 6.05
CA HIS A 107 -14.83 -31.96 4.65
C HIS A 107 -13.87 -33.15 4.53
N GLN A 108 -12.86 -33.25 5.40
CA GLN A 108 -12.00 -34.44 5.45
C GLN A 108 -12.74 -35.68 5.97
N GLN A 109 -13.64 -35.52 6.96
CA GLN A 109 -14.49 -36.60 7.43
C GLN A 109 -15.49 -37.04 6.37
N ARG A 110 -16.07 -36.11 5.60
CA ARG A 110 -17.02 -36.44 4.52
C ARG A 110 -16.36 -37.28 3.43
N ARG A 111 -15.15 -36.93 2.97
CA ARG A 111 -14.39 -37.77 2.02
C ARG A 111 -14.05 -39.16 2.57
N LYS A 112 -13.71 -39.25 3.87
CA LYS A 112 -13.48 -40.55 4.53
C LYS A 112 -14.76 -41.38 4.66
N LEU A 113 -15.91 -40.74 4.91
CA LEU A 113 -17.22 -41.38 4.95
C LEU A 113 -17.68 -41.83 3.57
N ASP A 114 -17.54 -40.99 2.55
CA ASP A 114 -17.88 -41.32 1.17
C ASP A 114 -17.07 -42.53 0.68
N LYS A 115 -15.79 -42.60 1.04
CA LYS A 115 -14.94 -43.77 0.75
C LYS A 115 -15.43 -45.04 1.44
N LYS A 116 -15.80 -44.97 2.72
CA LYS A 116 -16.38 -46.11 3.45
C LYS A 116 -17.73 -46.54 2.88
N ILE A 117 -18.58 -45.60 2.50
CA ILE A 117 -19.88 -45.88 1.87
C ILE A 117 -19.66 -46.64 0.56
N GLU A 118 -18.67 -46.25 -0.23
CA GLU A 118 -18.38 -46.91 -1.50
C GLU A 118 -17.77 -48.32 -1.30
N GLU A 119 -16.91 -48.50 -0.30
CA GLU A 119 -16.43 -49.81 0.14
C GLU A 119 -17.60 -50.73 0.58
N TYR A 120 -18.56 -50.20 1.34
CA TYR A 120 -19.75 -50.97 1.74
C TYR A 120 -20.65 -51.32 0.56
N LYS A 121 -20.82 -50.44 -0.43
CA LYS A 121 -21.57 -50.75 -1.65
C LYS A 121 -20.90 -51.85 -2.46
N GLN A 122 -19.58 -51.79 -2.63
CA GLN A 122 -18.83 -52.85 -3.32
C GLN A 122 -18.97 -54.19 -2.59
N LYS A 123 -18.84 -54.20 -1.26
CA LYS A 123 -18.98 -55.41 -0.45
C LYS A 123 -20.40 -55.99 -0.50
N ASN A 124 -21.43 -55.14 -0.54
CA ASN A 124 -22.81 -55.57 -0.74
C ASN A 124 -23.02 -56.18 -2.14
N LEU A 125 -22.42 -55.59 -3.17
CA LEU A 125 -22.50 -56.11 -4.54
C LEU A 125 -21.82 -57.48 -4.64
N GLU A 126 -20.66 -57.66 -4.01
CA GLU A 126 -19.97 -58.96 -3.93
C GLU A 126 -20.82 -60.01 -3.22
N LEU A 127 -21.41 -59.67 -2.06
CA LEU A 127 -22.30 -60.57 -1.32
C LEU A 127 -23.56 -60.93 -2.13
N GLU A 128 -24.14 -59.98 -2.87
CA GLU A 128 -25.28 -60.25 -3.76
C GLU A 128 -24.91 -61.21 -4.91
N MET A 129 -23.72 -61.04 -5.51
CA MET A 129 -23.23 -61.96 -6.53
C MET A 129 -22.97 -63.36 -5.97
N GLU A 130 -22.44 -63.45 -4.75
CA GLU A 130 -22.15 -64.71 -4.06
C GLU A 130 -23.45 -65.43 -3.62
N LEU A 131 -24.47 -64.67 -3.20
CA LEU A 131 -25.82 -65.18 -2.92
C LEU A 131 -26.50 -65.71 -4.18
N ARG A 132 -26.33 -65.05 -5.33
CA ARG A 132 -26.83 -65.54 -6.62
C ARG A 132 -26.10 -66.80 -7.10
N ARG A 133 -24.80 -66.94 -6.80
CA ARG A 133 -24.00 -68.12 -7.16
C ARG A 133 -24.30 -69.35 -6.31
N ASN A 134 -24.60 -69.17 -5.03
CA ASN A 134 -24.68 -70.29 -4.07
C ASN A 134 -26.09 -70.84 -3.82
N GLY A 135 -27.06 -70.62 -4.72
CA GLY A 135 -28.34 -71.37 -4.75
C GLY A 135 -28.99 -71.53 -3.37
N GLY A 136 -29.51 -70.43 -2.84
CA GLY A 136 -29.94 -70.28 -1.45
C GLY A 136 -30.55 -71.51 -0.78
N LYS A 137 -29.82 -72.08 0.18
CA LYS A 137 -30.30 -72.74 1.39
C LYS A 137 -29.08 -72.93 2.30
N ILE A 138 -29.28 -72.75 3.60
CA ILE A 138 -28.27 -72.71 4.69
C ILE A 138 -27.73 -71.28 4.90
N THR A 139 -28.05 -70.67 6.05
CA THR A 139 -27.61 -69.37 6.65
C THR A 139 -28.61 -68.19 6.73
N THR A 140 -29.87 -68.32 6.30
CA THR A 140 -30.82 -67.19 6.29
C THR A 140 -31.09 -66.57 7.66
N LYS A 141 -31.15 -67.33 8.77
CA LYS A 141 -31.40 -66.78 10.13
C LYS A 141 -30.22 -66.00 10.72
N ALA A 142 -28.99 -66.46 10.51
CA ALA A 142 -27.80 -65.76 11.01
C ALA A 142 -27.55 -64.49 10.20
N ARG A 143 -27.72 -64.55 8.88
CA ARG A 143 -27.61 -63.40 7.99
C ARG A 143 -28.72 -62.35 8.22
N THR A 144 -29.96 -62.75 8.55
CA THR A 144 -31.00 -61.76 8.91
C THR A 144 -30.69 -61.01 10.21
N ASN A 145 -30.07 -61.68 11.19
CA ASN A 145 -29.68 -61.03 12.44
C ASN A 145 -28.51 -60.06 12.24
N GLU A 146 -27.50 -60.45 11.46
CA GLU A 146 -26.38 -59.55 11.09
C GLU A 146 -26.87 -58.34 10.29
N LEU A 147 -27.85 -58.54 9.40
CA LEU A 147 -28.44 -57.47 8.58
C LEU A 147 -29.32 -56.54 9.44
N GLN A 148 -30.06 -57.06 10.41
CA GLN A 148 -30.77 -56.24 11.40
C GLN A 148 -29.80 -55.46 12.30
N GLN A 149 -28.69 -56.08 12.72
CA GLN A 149 -27.65 -55.41 13.51
C GLN A 149 -27.03 -54.24 12.72
N ALA A 150 -26.71 -54.48 11.44
CA ALA A 150 -26.18 -53.46 10.54
C ALA A 150 -27.19 -52.33 10.28
N GLU A 151 -28.48 -52.64 10.11
CA GLU A 151 -29.53 -51.61 9.99
C GLU A 151 -29.64 -50.72 11.23
N ILE A 152 -29.56 -51.31 12.43
CA ILE A 152 -29.60 -50.58 13.69
C ILE A 152 -28.39 -49.65 13.82
N GLU A 153 -27.19 -50.13 13.48
CA GLU A 153 -25.97 -49.30 13.49
C GLU A 153 -26.05 -48.16 12.46
N LEU A 154 -26.54 -48.44 11.25
CA LEU A 154 -26.70 -47.44 10.20
C LEU A 154 -27.72 -46.37 10.61
N ARG A 155 -28.80 -46.76 11.32
CA ARG A 155 -29.78 -45.82 11.89
C ARG A 155 -29.14 -44.93 12.96
N LYS A 156 -28.34 -45.49 13.87
CA LYS A 156 -27.60 -44.71 14.89
C LYS A 156 -26.62 -43.72 14.26
N VAL A 157 -25.88 -44.14 13.24
CA VAL A 157 -24.94 -43.25 12.53
C VAL A 157 -25.69 -42.12 11.83
N LYS A 158 -26.83 -42.43 11.18
CA LYS A 158 -27.67 -41.43 10.52
C LYS A 158 -28.18 -40.38 11.51
N GLU A 159 -28.67 -40.79 12.67
CA GLU A 159 -29.11 -39.88 13.75
C GLU A 159 -27.96 -39.01 14.28
N GLN A 160 -26.78 -39.59 14.51
CA GLN A 160 -25.61 -38.81 14.95
C GLN A 160 -25.18 -37.76 13.91
N VAL A 161 -25.18 -38.11 12.62
CA VAL A 161 -24.86 -37.17 11.54
C VAL A 161 -25.93 -36.07 11.46
N GLN A 162 -27.20 -36.42 11.61
CA GLN A 162 -28.30 -35.46 11.58
C GLN A 162 -28.20 -34.46 12.76
N MET A 163 -27.89 -34.94 13.97
CA MET A 163 -27.68 -34.08 15.14
C MET A 163 -26.48 -33.15 14.95
N LYS A 164 -25.36 -33.64 14.41
CA LYS A 164 -24.20 -32.80 14.08
C LYS A 164 -24.54 -31.76 13.01
N TYR A 165 -25.31 -32.13 11.99
CA TYR A 165 -25.75 -31.21 10.95
C TYR A 165 -26.64 -30.10 11.52
N ILE A 166 -27.60 -30.44 12.38
CA ILE A 166 -28.45 -29.47 13.07
C ILE A 166 -27.58 -28.51 13.91
N GLY A 167 -26.66 -29.04 14.73
CA GLY A 167 -25.77 -28.21 15.54
C GLY A 167 -24.90 -27.26 14.71
N ASN A 168 -24.33 -27.76 13.61
CA ASN A 168 -23.56 -26.92 12.69
C ASN A 168 -24.42 -25.85 12.03
N ARG A 169 -25.66 -26.18 11.64
CA ARG A 169 -26.59 -25.23 11.04
C ARG A 169 -26.98 -24.11 12.00
N THR A 170 -27.21 -24.43 13.27
CA THR A 170 -27.46 -23.41 14.31
C THR A 170 -26.27 -22.47 14.45
N LYS A 171 -25.04 -23.00 14.48
CA LYS A 171 -23.82 -22.20 14.57
C LYS A 171 -23.61 -21.28 13.36
N ILE A 172 -23.92 -21.77 12.15
CA ILE A 172 -23.89 -20.95 10.92
C ILE A 172 -24.92 -19.81 11.00
N ASN A 173 -26.12 -20.08 11.51
CA ASN A 173 -27.14 -19.05 11.69
C ASN A 173 -26.72 -18.00 12.72
N GLU A 174 -26.11 -18.41 13.84
CA GLU A 174 -25.54 -17.48 14.83
C GLU A 174 -24.44 -16.59 14.24
N MET A 175 -23.50 -17.19 13.50
CA MET A 175 -22.44 -16.44 12.81
C MET A 175 -23.01 -15.45 11.78
N THR A 176 -24.03 -15.87 11.04
CA THR A 176 -24.73 -15.01 10.05
C THR A 176 -25.38 -13.82 10.74
N SER A 177 -26.03 -14.03 11.89
CA SER A 177 -26.64 -12.96 12.69
C SER A 177 -25.58 -12.01 13.27
N GLN A 178 -24.47 -12.54 13.77
CA GLN A 178 -23.35 -11.72 14.26
C GLN A 178 -22.73 -10.87 13.14
N MET A 179 -22.56 -11.44 11.95
CA MET A 179 -22.10 -10.72 10.76
C MET A 179 -23.07 -9.60 10.40
N LYS A 180 -24.38 -9.88 10.30
CA LYS A 180 -25.39 -8.85 10.01
C LYS A 180 -25.32 -7.69 11.00
N ASN A 181 -25.22 -7.98 12.31
CA ASN A 181 -25.11 -6.96 13.34
C ASN A 181 -23.82 -6.15 13.24
N SER A 182 -22.70 -6.81 12.90
CA SER A 182 -21.40 -6.14 12.72
C SER A 182 -21.40 -5.25 11.48
N THR A 183 -21.99 -5.71 10.36
CA THR A 183 -22.17 -4.91 9.15
C THR A 183 -23.07 -3.72 9.41
N ALA A 184 -24.18 -3.89 10.13
CA ALA A 184 -25.06 -2.77 10.48
C ALA A 184 -24.34 -1.68 11.30
N LYS A 185 -23.51 -2.07 12.28
CA LYS A 185 -22.67 -1.15 13.06
C LYS A 185 -21.62 -0.44 12.21
N LEU A 186 -21.01 -1.16 11.26
CA LEU A 186 -20.04 -0.57 10.34
C LEU A 186 -20.72 0.49 9.47
N VAL A 187 -21.87 0.15 8.88
CA VAL A 187 -22.66 1.07 8.05
C VAL A 187 -23.05 2.30 8.85
N SER A 188 -23.56 2.16 10.08
CA SER A 188 -23.90 3.34 10.91
C SER A 188 -22.68 4.21 11.21
N THR A 189 -21.52 3.61 11.45
CA THR A 189 -20.28 4.37 11.71
C THR A 189 -19.85 5.13 10.46
N LEU A 190 -19.90 4.49 9.29
CA LEU A 190 -19.58 5.13 8.01
C LEU A 190 -20.55 6.28 7.68
N THR A 191 -21.85 6.09 7.91
CA THR A 191 -22.84 7.15 7.72
C THR A 191 -22.58 8.35 8.62
N ASN A 192 -22.20 8.12 9.88
CA ASN A 192 -21.84 9.20 10.80
C ASN A 192 -20.59 9.97 10.35
N VAL A 193 -19.53 9.25 9.96
CA VAL A 193 -18.31 9.88 9.44
C VAL A 193 -18.61 10.70 8.18
N LEU A 194 -19.44 10.17 7.28
CA LEU A 194 -19.84 10.87 6.06
C LEU A 194 -20.60 12.17 6.40
N ALA A 195 -21.54 12.13 7.35
CA ALA A 195 -22.24 13.32 7.83
C ALA A 195 -21.29 14.35 8.46
N GLU A 196 -20.32 13.92 9.27
CA GLU A 196 -19.31 14.82 9.86
C GLU A 196 -18.43 15.47 8.77
N THR A 197 -17.94 14.69 7.80
CA THR A 197 -17.13 15.22 6.70
C THR A 197 -17.92 16.22 5.85
N GLN A 198 -19.20 15.99 5.62
CA GLN A 198 -20.06 16.91 4.89
C GLN A 198 -20.27 18.23 5.64
N LYS A 199 -20.45 18.16 6.96
CA LYS A 199 -20.49 19.36 7.83
C LYS A 199 -19.18 20.15 7.81
N HIS A 200 -18.04 19.47 7.78
CA HIS A 200 -16.74 20.12 7.64
C HIS A 200 -16.57 20.81 6.28
N LEU A 201 -17.06 20.19 5.20
CA LEU A 201 -17.04 20.78 3.86
C LEU A 201 -17.91 22.04 3.79
N GLU A 202 -19.10 22.01 4.37
CA GLU A 202 -19.99 23.17 4.45
C GLU A 202 -19.33 24.32 5.21
N LYS A 203 -18.70 24.02 6.35
CA LYS A 203 -17.96 25.04 7.11
C LYS A 203 -16.81 25.63 6.30
N PHE A 204 -16.05 24.79 5.59
CA PHE A 204 -14.94 25.25 4.76
C PHE A 204 -15.41 26.15 3.61
N ASN A 205 -16.55 25.86 3.00
CA ASN A 205 -17.15 26.73 1.98
C ASN A 205 -17.54 28.10 2.55
N VAL A 206 -18.12 28.14 3.75
CA VAL A 206 -18.42 29.40 4.44
C VAL A 206 -17.14 30.20 4.73
N ASP A 207 -16.09 29.54 5.19
CA ASP A 207 -14.79 30.18 5.45
C ASP A 207 -14.18 30.74 4.16
N LEU A 208 -14.27 30.02 3.04
CA LEU A 208 -13.83 30.51 1.72
C LEU A 208 -14.63 31.73 1.26
N GLU A 209 -15.95 31.72 1.45
CA GLU A 209 -16.80 32.85 1.08
C GLU A 209 -16.48 34.09 1.92
N ASN A 210 -16.20 33.91 3.21
CA ASN A 210 -15.77 34.99 4.10
C ASN A 210 -14.41 35.55 3.69
N ILE A 211 -13.43 34.68 3.38
CA ILE A 211 -12.12 35.12 2.86
C ILE A 211 -12.31 35.88 1.55
N SER A 212 -13.15 35.39 0.63
CA SER A 212 -13.43 36.08 -0.62
C SER A 212 -14.04 37.47 -0.39
N LYS A 213 -14.97 37.61 0.56
CA LYS A 213 -15.55 38.91 0.94
C LYS A 213 -14.48 39.84 1.51
N SER A 214 -13.66 39.37 2.45
CA SER A 214 -12.55 40.16 3.02
C SER A 214 -11.51 40.56 1.97
N CYS A 215 -11.22 39.70 0.99
CA CYS A 215 -10.34 40.04 -0.12
C CYS A 215 -10.95 41.12 -1.02
N ASN A 216 -12.25 41.04 -1.32
CA ASN A 216 -12.93 42.07 -2.11
C ASN A 216 -12.97 43.42 -1.36
N GLU A 217 -13.26 43.42 -0.05
CA GLU A 217 -13.18 44.62 0.80
C GLU A 217 -11.76 45.21 0.86
N PHE A 218 -10.73 44.38 0.80
CA PHE A 218 -9.34 44.83 0.76
C PHE A 218 -8.98 45.47 -0.59
N VAL A 219 -9.50 44.91 -1.70
CA VAL A 219 -9.33 45.46 -3.05
C VAL A 219 -10.12 46.76 -3.24
N GLU A 220 -11.29 46.88 -2.60
CA GLU A 220 -12.15 48.07 -2.69
C GLU A 220 -11.72 49.21 -1.76
N LYS A 221 -10.89 48.96 -0.75
CA LYS A 221 -10.37 50.03 0.10
C LYS A 221 -9.31 50.82 -0.66
N PRO A 222 -9.47 52.16 -0.79
CA PRO A 222 -8.46 53.03 -1.39
C PRO A 222 -7.35 53.30 -0.37
N ILE A 223 -6.79 52.23 0.22
CA ILE A 223 -5.64 52.30 1.13
C ILE A 223 -4.47 52.95 0.39
N TYR A 224 -4.37 52.72 -0.92
CA TYR A 224 -3.38 53.37 -1.76
C TYR A 224 -3.57 54.90 -1.83
N ASP A 225 -4.80 55.37 -2.03
CA ASP A 225 -5.08 56.82 -2.05
C ASP A 225 -4.94 57.44 -0.65
N ALA A 226 -5.29 56.70 0.40
CA ALA A 226 -5.10 57.13 1.78
C ALA A 226 -3.61 57.25 2.14
N ILE A 227 -2.78 56.26 1.78
CA ILE A 227 -1.32 56.31 1.97
C ILE A 227 -0.71 57.43 1.12
N LEU A 228 -1.14 57.57 -0.14
CA LEU A 228 -0.65 58.63 -1.03
C LEU A 228 -1.00 60.03 -0.48
N ASN A 229 -2.22 60.22 0.02
CA ASN A 229 -2.63 61.49 0.63
C ASN A 229 -1.82 61.81 1.90
N ILE A 230 -1.57 60.82 2.76
CA ILE A 230 -0.72 61.00 3.95
C ILE A 230 0.71 61.39 3.54
N LEU A 231 1.28 60.73 2.53
CA LEU A 231 2.63 61.04 2.05
C LEU A 231 2.71 62.44 1.43
N LEU A 232 1.69 62.86 0.67
CA LEU A 232 1.61 64.20 0.12
C LEU A 232 1.47 65.26 1.21
N GLU A 233 0.69 64.99 2.26
CA GLU A 233 0.52 65.89 3.40
C GLU A 233 1.82 66.04 4.20
N GLN A 234 2.55 64.94 4.42
CA GLN A 234 3.87 64.95 5.04
C GLN A 234 4.88 65.74 4.18
N GLN A 235 4.90 65.53 2.86
CA GLN A 235 5.79 66.26 1.96
C GLN A 235 5.51 67.76 1.96
N ASN A 236 4.23 68.15 1.97
CA ASN A 236 3.82 69.56 2.01
C ASN A 236 4.17 70.21 3.36
N GLY A 237 4.01 69.49 4.48
CA GLY A 237 4.46 69.95 5.79
C GLY A 237 5.97 70.20 5.81
N LEU A 238 6.75 69.25 5.28
CA LEU A 238 8.21 69.35 5.22
C LEU A 238 8.70 70.50 4.34
N MET A 239 8.06 70.73 3.18
CA MET A 239 8.37 71.88 2.33
C MET A 239 8.03 73.21 3.02
N LYS A 240 6.92 73.26 3.76
CA LYS A 240 6.52 74.44 4.52
C LYS A 240 7.53 74.75 5.64
N ASP A 241 7.93 73.73 6.40
CA ASP A 241 8.93 73.88 7.46
C ASP A 241 10.28 74.37 6.89
N MET A 242 10.71 73.86 5.73
CA MET A 242 11.93 74.34 5.05
C MET A 242 11.81 75.80 4.57
N LEU A 243 10.66 76.21 4.07
CA LEU A 243 10.42 77.59 3.63
C LEU A 243 10.36 78.55 4.83
N ASP A 244 9.72 78.13 5.92
CA ASP A 244 9.61 78.91 7.16
C ASP A 244 10.98 79.02 7.87
N CYS A 245 11.84 78.01 7.78
CA CYS A 245 13.24 78.07 8.25
C CYS A 245 14.10 79.06 7.43
N ASN A 246 13.86 79.18 6.12
CA ASN A 246 14.61 80.12 5.27
C ASN A 246 14.10 81.57 5.35
N ALA A 247 12.84 81.78 5.74
CA ALA A 247 12.27 83.11 5.93
C ALA A 247 12.71 83.76 7.27
N SER A 248 13.25 82.99 8.22
CA SER A 248 13.42 83.39 9.62
C SER A 248 14.87 83.35 10.12
N GLY A 249 15.88 83.65 9.29
CA GLY A 249 17.27 83.39 9.71
C GLY A 249 18.41 83.98 8.89
N LEU A 250 18.35 85.26 8.50
CA LEU A 250 19.58 86.04 8.26
C LEU A 250 20.18 86.44 9.62
N SER A 251 20.84 85.50 10.30
CA SER A 251 21.80 85.84 11.34
C SER A 251 22.89 84.77 11.40
N SER A 252 24.08 85.21 11.02
CA SER A 252 25.39 84.59 11.22
C SER A 252 25.45 83.59 12.38
N VAL A 253 25.68 82.32 12.08
CA VAL A 253 26.19 81.37 13.07
C VAL A 253 27.48 80.75 12.54
N SER A 254 28.52 81.07 13.29
CA SER A 254 29.90 80.61 13.17
C SER A 254 29.97 79.09 13.07
N ILE A 255 30.65 78.62 12.03
CA ILE A 255 31.18 77.27 11.94
C ILE A 255 32.13 77.07 13.12
N LYS A 256 31.82 76.11 13.98
CA LYS A 256 32.80 75.46 14.85
C LYS A 256 32.77 73.99 14.51
N ASP A 257 33.91 73.53 14.02
CA ASP A 257 34.26 72.13 13.89
C ASP A 257 34.22 71.50 15.27
N ASP A 258 33.18 70.71 15.54
CA ASP A 258 33.19 69.76 16.65
C ASP A 258 33.04 68.34 16.09
N GLU A 259 34.14 67.65 16.29
CA GLU A 259 34.47 66.25 16.12
C GLU A 259 33.44 65.36 16.84
N TYR A 260 32.56 64.69 16.09
CA TYR A 260 31.65 63.67 16.62
C TYR A 260 32.06 62.26 16.17
N LEU A 261 32.68 61.60 17.14
CA LEU A 261 32.90 60.18 17.32
C LEU A 261 31.62 59.37 16.96
N TYR A 262 31.66 58.61 15.88
CA TYR A 262 30.64 57.61 15.56
C TYR A 262 30.87 56.37 16.44
N GLU A 263 30.19 56.30 17.58
CA GLU A 263 29.99 55.02 18.28
C GLU A 263 29.03 54.16 17.46
N SER A 264 29.54 53.05 16.95
CA SER A 264 28.78 52.00 16.29
C SER A 264 27.91 51.28 17.33
N GLY A 265 26.71 51.81 17.58
CA GLY A 265 25.64 51.10 18.25
C GLY A 265 25.04 50.05 17.31
N THR A 266 25.61 48.84 17.32
CA THR A 266 24.89 47.64 16.89
C THR A 266 23.86 47.30 17.97
N GLU A 267 22.69 47.92 17.89
CA GLU A 267 21.50 47.43 18.58
C GLU A 267 20.97 46.21 17.82
N SER A 268 21.43 45.05 18.28
CA SER A 268 20.72 43.79 18.14
C SER A 268 19.33 43.94 18.77
N PRO A 269 18.23 43.65 18.07
CA PRO A 269 16.93 43.53 18.71
C PRO A 269 17.00 42.33 19.65
N ASP A 270 16.71 42.60 20.91
CA ASP A 270 16.56 41.62 21.98
C ASP A 270 15.66 40.46 21.51
N GLU A 271 16.28 39.29 21.32
CA GLU A 271 15.59 38.02 21.37
C GLU A 271 15.31 37.72 22.84
N ASP A 272 14.19 38.20 23.37
CA ASP A 272 13.61 37.66 24.59
C ASP A 272 12.09 37.92 24.58
N ASP A 273 11.37 37.01 23.95
CA ASP A 273 10.14 36.44 24.51
C ASP A 273 9.92 35.08 23.84
N VAL A 274 10.88 34.17 24.07
CA VAL A 274 10.71 32.74 23.87
C VAL A 274 9.82 32.24 24.99
N GLU A 275 8.52 32.52 24.85
CA GLU A 275 7.49 31.99 25.72
C GLU A 275 7.55 30.46 25.60
N SER A 276 8.10 29.86 26.65
CA SER A 276 8.23 28.42 26.85
C SER A 276 6.85 27.79 26.78
N LEU A 277 6.45 27.35 25.58
CA LEU A 277 5.42 26.35 25.36
C LEU A 277 5.92 24.98 25.86
N ARG A 278 6.14 24.87 27.18
CA ARG A 278 6.13 23.60 27.92
C ARG A 278 4.68 23.09 28.01
N GLY A 279 4.08 22.83 26.86
CA GLY A 279 2.95 21.92 26.76
C GLY A 279 3.49 20.51 26.57
N ASP A 280 2.86 19.52 27.21
CA ASP A 280 3.06 18.09 26.98
C ASP A 280 2.72 17.70 25.52
N GLY A 281 3.52 18.18 24.58
CA GLY A 281 3.46 17.81 23.18
C GLY A 281 3.71 16.31 23.06
N LYS A 282 2.85 15.62 22.30
CA LYS A 282 3.02 14.20 22.00
C LYS A 282 4.31 14.00 21.21
N HIS A 283 5.41 13.73 21.90
CA HIS A 283 6.68 13.40 21.26
C HIS A 283 6.62 11.97 20.71
N TYR A 284 7.01 11.80 19.45
CA TYR A 284 7.06 10.50 18.79
C TYR A 284 8.43 9.86 18.98
N LYS A 285 8.48 8.54 19.17
CA LYS A 285 9.69 7.82 19.61
C LYS A 285 10.22 6.88 18.54
N ILE A 286 11.53 6.93 18.31
CA ILE A 286 12.28 5.89 17.59
C ILE A 286 13.45 5.39 18.45
N ILE A 287 13.93 4.20 18.15
CA ILE A 287 15.11 3.61 18.79
C ILE A 287 16.19 3.41 17.73
N MET A 288 17.39 3.92 18.01
CA MET A 288 18.60 3.65 17.24
C MET A 288 19.49 2.67 18.01
N HIS A 289 19.81 1.55 17.39
CA HIS A 289 20.70 0.53 17.93
C HIS A 289 22.10 0.65 17.34
N ASN A 290 23.10 0.20 18.11
CA ASN A 290 24.50 0.07 17.68
C ASN A 290 25.21 1.41 17.37
N VAL A 291 24.73 2.51 17.95
CA VAL A 291 25.40 3.82 17.87
C VAL A 291 26.55 3.87 18.89
N ASN A 292 27.75 4.21 18.44
CA ASN A 292 28.97 4.28 19.27
C ASN A 292 28.76 5.15 20.53
N GLU A 293 29.17 4.61 21.68
CA GLU A 293 29.14 5.36 22.95
C GLU A 293 30.23 6.41 22.96
N GLU A 294 31.45 6.02 22.58
CA GLU A 294 32.62 6.87 22.44
C GLU A 294 32.87 7.09 20.95
N TRP A 295 32.72 8.33 20.48
CA TRP A 295 33.27 8.72 19.20
C TRP A 295 34.62 9.38 19.48
N THR A 296 35.58 9.24 18.58
CA THR A 296 36.94 9.77 18.71
C THR A 296 36.97 11.29 18.94
N ASP A 297 35.87 12.00 18.66
CA ASP A 297 35.81 13.45 18.59
C ASP A 297 34.94 14.10 19.70
N GLY A 298 34.52 13.33 20.72
CA GLY A 298 33.81 13.90 21.89
C GLY A 298 32.37 14.40 21.64
N LEU A 299 31.80 14.13 20.47
CA LEU A 299 30.46 14.61 20.08
C LEU A 299 29.34 14.08 21.00
N SER A 300 28.37 14.95 21.31
CA SER A 300 27.17 14.62 22.07
C SER A 300 26.27 13.62 21.31
N ASP A 301 25.47 12.84 22.04
CA ASP A 301 24.53 11.90 21.42
C ASP A 301 23.49 12.58 20.53
N LEU A 302 23.17 13.86 20.79
CA LEU A 302 22.34 14.69 19.92
C LEU A 302 23.01 14.91 18.55
N GLN A 303 24.27 15.33 18.55
CA GLN A 303 25.04 15.55 17.33
C GLN A 303 25.22 14.26 16.53
N LYS A 304 25.41 13.12 17.21
CA LYS A 304 25.48 11.80 16.56
C LYS A 304 24.18 11.46 15.83
N VAL A 305 23.04 11.64 16.50
CA VAL A 305 21.73 11.40 15.90
C VAL A 305 21.50 12.34 14.71
N GLN A 306 21.86 13.62 14.82
CA GLN A 306 21.73 14.58 13.73
C GLN A 306 22.62 14.20 12.52
N ALA A 307 23.87 13.81 12.74
CA ALA A 307 24.78 13.38 11.68
C ALA A 307 24.25 12.14 10.95
N ILE A 308 23.78 11.13 11.70
CA ILE A 308 23.17 9.93 11.14
C ILE A 308 21.95 10.30 10.30
N VAL A 309 21.01 11.08 10.84
CA VAL A 309 19.75 11.43 10.14
C VAL A 309 19.98 12.29 8.89
N ARG A 310 20.93 13.22 8.93
CA ARG A 310 21.31 14.04 7.76
C ARG A 310 21.91 13.22 6.62
N THR A 311 22.47 12.05 6.91
CA THR A 311 23.09 11.19 5.88
C THR A 311 22.06 10.59 4.93
N PHE A 312 20.81 10.40 5.36
CA PHE A 312 19.77 9.76 4.55
C PHE A 312 18.46 10.55 4.46
N THR A 313 18.37 11.73 5.10
CA THR A 313 17.22 12.65 5.00
C THR A 313 17.67 14.10 4.98
N THR A 314 16.91 14.97 4.33
CA THR A 314 17.10 16.43 4.31
C THR A 314 16.36 17.14 5.46
N LEU A 315 15.85 16.38 6.43
CA LEU A 315 15.04 16.93 7.51
C LEU A 315 15.91 17.76 8.47
N SER A 316 15.37 18.91 8.90
CA SER A 316 15.93 19.64 10.04
C SER A 316 15.57 18.90 11.33
N VAL A 317 16.59 18.53 12.11
CA VAL A 317 16.48 17.70 13.32
C VAL A 317 16.93 18.53 14.53
N ASN A 318 16.56 19.81 14.56
CA ASN A 318 17.00 20.76 15.59
C ASN A 318 16.26 20.53 16.91
N ASP A 319 14.95 20.25 16.86
CA ASP A 319 14.10 20.09 18.05
C ASP A 319 13.97 18.62 18.48
N VAL A 320 15.10 17.95 18.66
CA VAL A 320 15.13 16.51 18.99
C VAL A 320 15.75 16.27 20.35
N ARG A 321 15.04 15.50 21.18
CA ARG A 321 15.57 15.05 22.48
C ARG A 321 16.09 13.63 22.37
N VAL A 322 17.26 13.39 22.93
CA VAL A 322 18.00 12.15 22.78
C VAL A 322 18.38 11.61 24.16
N GLU A 323 18.12 10.32 24.40
CA GLU A 323 18.35 9.67 25.69
C GLU A 323 18.88 8.24 25.48
N ARG A 324 19.96 7.86 26.17
CA ARG A 324 20.42 6.45 26.13
C ARG A 324 19.59 5.58 27.06
N MET A 325 19.24 4.40 26.56
CA MET A 325 18.42 3.42 27.27
C MET A 325 19.32 2.34 27.90
N GLY A 326 19.19 2.15 29.21
CA GLY A 326 19.81 1.05 29.95
C GLY A 326 21.14 1.39 30.64
N LYS A 327 21.68 0.40 31.37
CA LYS A 327 22.95 0.52 32.11
C LYS A 327 24.15 0.41 31.17
N VAL A 328 25.21 1.15 31.47
CA VAL A 328 26.48 1.11 30.73
C VAL A 328 27.01 -0.33 30.76
N ASN A 329 27.33 -0.88 29.60
CA ASN A 329 27.92 -2.21 29.47
C ASN A 329 29.05 -2.16 28.43
N PRO A 330 30.30 -2.49 28.80
CA PRO A 330 31.43 -2.43 27.87
C PRO A 330 31.31 -3.41 26.69
N ALA A 331 30.54 -4.50 26.84
CA ALA A 331 30.36 -5.48 25.77
C ALA A 331 29.27 -5.10 24.75
N LYS A 332 28.39 -4.16 25.05
CA LYS A 332 27.23 -3.82 24.19
C LYS A 332 26.88 -2.33 24.25
N LYS A 333 26.88 -1.70 23.09
CA LYS A 333 26.46 -0.30 22.91
C LYS A 333 24.99 -0.12 23.27
N ARG A 334 24.69 0.84 24.16
CA ARG A 334 23.33 1.17 24.60
C ARG A 334 22.50 1.76 23.45
N PRO A 335 21.25 1.32 23.28
CA PRO A 335 20.35 1.95 22.33
C PRO A 335 20.08 3.41 22.70
N ILE A 336 19.88 4.22 21.67
CA ILE A 336 19.50 5.62 21.81
C ILE A 336 18.01 5.76 21.50
N LYS A 337 17.25 6.31 22.45
CA LYS A 337 15.87 6.73 22.27
C LYS A 337 15.87 8.16 21.77
N VAL A 338 15.21 8.38 20.64
CA VAL A 338 15.12 9.68 19.98
C VAL A 338 13.65 10.11 19.98
N LEU A 339 13.41 11.30 20.54
CA LEU A 339 12.10 11.94 20.67
C LEU A 339 11.99 13.03 19.61
N LEU A 340 11.03 12.85 18.71
CA LEU A 340 10.80 13.71 17.55
C LEU A 340 9.50 14.52 17.77
N PRO A 341 9.46 15.78 17.28
CA PRO A 341 8.32 16.67 17.50
C PRO A 341 7.09 16.26 16.68
N THR A 342 7.29 15.67 15.49
CA THR A 342 6.19 15.30 14.58
C THR A 342 6.24 13.82 14.18
N PHE A 343 5.06 13.25 13.92
CA PHE A 343 4.95 11.88 13.42
C PHE A 343 5.51 11.74 11.99
N GLN A 344 5.43 12.81 11.20
CA GLN A 344 5.99 12.85 9.85
C GLN A 344 7.50 12.60 9.85
N HIS A 345 8.24 13.18 10.80
CA HIS A 345 9.67 12.90 10.96
C HIS A 345 9.94 11.41 11.20
N VAL A 346 9.14 10.75 12.05
CA VAL A 346 9.26 9.31 12.30
C VAL A 346 9.00 8.50 11.03
N GLN A 347 7.96 8.83 10.26
CA GLN A 347 7.62 8.11 9.04
C GLN A 347 8.71 8.24 7.97
N VAL A 348 9.22 9.46 7.74
CA VAL A 348 10.28 9.72 6.77
C VAL A 348 11.56 8.97 7.17
N ILE A 349 11.97 9.06 8.44
CA ILE A 349 13.16 8.36 8.94
C ILE A 349 12.99 6.84 8.78
N LEU A 350 11.83 6.27 9.14
CA LEU A 350 11.59 4.83 9.01
C LEU A 350 11.49 4.35 7.56
N LYS A 351 11.00 5.18 6.64
CA LYS A 351 10.94 4.87 5.20
C LYS A 351 12.32 4.89 4.56
N MET A 352 13.17 5.84 4.97
CA MET A 352 14.49 6.06 4.37
C MET A 352 15.62 5.27 5.06
N LYS A 353 15.37 4.62 6.20
CA LYS A 353 16.40 3.89 6.97
C LYS A 353 17.16 2.81 6.18
N THR A 354 16.59 2.26 5.10
CA THR A 354 17.28 1.27 4.26
C THR A 354 18.49 1.87 3.55
N LYS A 355 18.49 3.19 3.30
CA LYS A 355 19.63 3.90 2.70
C LYS A 355 20.86 3.94 3.61
N LEU A 356 20.70 3.74 4.93
CA LEU A 356 21.84 3.68 5.88
C LEU A 356 22.80 2.53 5.60
N GLN A 357 22.32 1.43 4.99
CA GLN A 357 23.16 0.26 4.70
C GLN A 357 24.34 0.59 3.77
N ASN A 358 24.24 1.67 2.98
CA ASN A 358 25.25 2.08 2.01
C ASN A 358 26.13 3.25 2.52
N THR A 359 26.17 3.47 3.83
CA THR A 359 26.88 4.61 4.45
C THR A 359 27.87 4.16 5.52
N CYS A 360 28.67 5.08 6.07
CA CYS A 360 29.54 4.81 7.22
C CYS A 360 28.79 4.39 8.50
N TYR A 361 27.45 4.41 8.48
CA TYR A 361 26.57 3.97 9.57
C TYR A 361 25.81 2.67 9.24
N SER A 362 26.36 1.81 8.38
CA SER A 362 25.75 0.54 7.96
C SER A 362 25.35 -0.38 9.13
N ASP A 363 26.07 -0.28 10.24
CA ASP A 363 25.86 -1.03 11.48
C ASP A 363 24.71 -0.51 12.36
N VAL A 364 24.22 0.72 12.11
CA VAL A 364 23.15 1.36 12.89
C VAL A 364 21.78 0.87 12.43
N ARG A 365 20.96 0.42 13.38
CA ARG A 365 19.58 -0.04 13.09
C ARG A 365 18.55 0.87 13.71
N ILE A 366 17.60 1.33 12.90
CA ILE A 366 16.49 2.21 13.33
C ILE A 366 15.17 1.42 13.40
N CYS A 367 14.55 1.45 14.58
CA CYS A 367 13.31 0.74 14.89
C CYS A 367 12.22 1.70 15.39
N SER A 368 10.96 1.39 15.08
CA SER A 368 9.83 2.10 15.67
C SER A 368 9.68 1.71 17.14
N PHE A 369 9.37 2.70 17.99
CA PHE A 369 9.09 2.44 19.39
C PHE A 369 7.66 1.89 19.52
N LYS A 370 7.51 0.57 19.73
CA LYS A 370 6.21 -0.02 20.09
C LYS A 370 6.02 0.14 21.59
N ASN A 371 5.07 0.98 22.01
CA ASN A 371 4.58 0.94 23.39
C ASN A 371 4.06 -0.48 23.63
N LYS A 372 4.72 -1.26 24.51
CA LYS A 372 4.11 -2.48 25.03
C LYS A 372 2.84 -2.03 25.73
N GLN A 373 1.68 -2.32 25.15
CA GLN A 373 0.44 -2.22 25.91
C GLN A 373 0.61 -3.09 27.16
N PRO A 374 0.20 -2.62 28.35
CA PRO A 374 0.22 -3.45 29.54
C PRO A 374 -0.60 -4.70 29.23
N SER A 375 0.07 -5.85 29.19
CA SER A 375 -0.59 -7.14 29.03
C SER A 375 -1.59 -7.27 30.16
N LYS A 376 -2.89 -7.33 29.83
CA LYS A 376 -3.94 -7.66 30.79
C LYS A 376 -3.49 -8.90 31.55
N SER A 377 -3.29 -8.72 32.85
CA SER A 377 -3.01 -9.79 33.80
C SER A 377 -4.08 -10.87 33.66
N GLY A 378 -3.71 -12.00 33.07
CA GLY A 378 -4.53 -13.20 33.14
C GLY A 378 -4.65 -13.67 34.59
N PRO A 379 -5.76 -14.32 34.97
CA PRO A 379 -5.98 -14.75 36.34
C PRO A 379 -4.92 -15.80 36.76
N PRO A 380 -4.59 -15.88 38.05
CA PRO A 380 -3.50 -16.71 38.54
C PRO A 380 -3.79 -18.19 38.25
N LYS A 381 -2.84 -18.87 37.62
CA LYS A 381 -2.88 -20.34 37.49
C LYS A 381 -2.87 -20.93 38.89
N LYS A 382 -4.00 -21.55 39.29
CA LYS A 382 -4.08 -22.38 40.50
C LYS A 382 -3.00 -23.46 40.41
N GLY A 383 -2.13 -23.50 41.42
CA GLY A 383 -1.11 -24.51 41.57
C GLY A 383 -1.73 -25.90 41.69
N SER A 384 -1.27 -26.80 40.83
CA SER A 384 -1.45 -28.23 41.03
C SER A 384 -0.58 -28.65 42.21
N LYS A 385 -1.20 -28.94 43.35
CA LYS A 385 -0.56 -29.68 44.43
C LYS A 385 -0.46 -31.14 43.96
N ARG A 386 0.77 -31.63 43.84
CA ARG A 386 1.06 -33.06 43.91
C ARG A 386 0.70 -33.55 45.31
N ASN A 387 -0.12 -34.58 45.39
CA ASN A 387 0.01 -35.70 46.31
C ASN A 387 -0.25 -36.96 45.51
#